data_AF-A0A074W1A2-F1
#
_entry.id   AF-A0A074W1A2-F1
#
_cell.length_a   1.000
_cell.length_b   1.000
_cell.length_c   1.000
_cell.angle_alpha   90.00
_cell.angle_beta   90.00
_cell.angle_gamma   90.00
#
_symmetry.space_group_name_H-M   'P 1'
#
loop_
_entity.id
_entity.type
_entity.pdbx_description
1 polymer ?
#
loop_
_entity_poly.entity_id
_entity_poly.type
_entity_poly.pdbx_seq_one_letter_code
_entity_poly.pdbx_strand_id
1 'polypeptide(L)'
;IMLSIAVLSSLLSLASAAAIRDPQQPLSQDGLNPALDHVDQAGFVRFPIEAMSDTMFRLHHHAARAFLGDQSYVVLREGEIWKRRSEIWEYLEKHNLDCQEWLDAEMEPSHKSGRKIFMPSGRIFDIDPRRVPEDVIAALQNLSDQEFENSRELRREKFCNATEFDGRDSNMSSDDDANEGQATLDQSWMVRIPSEYMQYQISKVEMDNMWKEQDEEDKKVILAGELSVRNVEMPDLSKCKKVRDM
;
A
#
# COMPACT_ATOMS: atom_id res chain seq x y z
N ILE A 1 53.51 23.64 35.13
CA ILE A 1 52.30 23.73 36.00
C ILE A 1 51.11 23.53 35.06
N MET A 2 50.74 22.26 34.82
CA MET A 2 49.64 21.50 35.46
C MET A 2 48.24 22.04 35.08
N LEU A 3 47.54 21.32 34.17
CA LEU A 3 46.32 20.51 34.38
C LEU A 3 45.05 21.38 34.61
N SER A 4 43.90 21.20 33.94
CA SER A 4 43.17 19.95 33.72
C SER A 4 42.18 20.00 32.55
N ILE A 5 41.90 18.79 32.09
CA ILE A 5 40.92 18.29 31.13
C ILE A 5 39.46 18.61 31.52
N ALA A 6 38.62 18.90 30.53
CA ALA A 6 37.20 18.57 30.58
C ALA A 6 36.73 18.08 29.20
N VAL A 7 36.97 16.79 28.96
CA VAL A 7 36.26 16.00 27.96
C VAL A 7 34.83 15.87 28.47
N LEU A 8 33.89 16.63 27.92
CA LEU A 8 32.46 16.36 28.10
C LEU A 8 32.02 15.35 27.05
N SER A 9 32.29 14.09 27.38
CA SER A 9 31.64 12.92 26.80
C SER A 9 30.14 13.00 27.09
N SER A 10 29.37 13.60 26.21
CA SER A 10 27.93 13.35 26.13
C SER A 10 27.70 12.19 25.19
N LEU A 11 28.02 10.99 25.69
CA LEU A 11 27.45 9.73 25.21
C LEU A 11 25.94 9.78 25.49
N LEU A 12 25.19 10.44 24.60
CA LEU A 12 23.76 10.17 24.48
C LEU A 12 23.65 8.79 23.87
N SER A 13 23.41 7.81 24.74
CA SER A 13 22.99 6.47 24.38
C SER A 13 21.68 6.56 23.59
N LEU A 14 21.78 6.70 22.26
CA LEU A 14 20.68 6.45 21.34
C LEU A 14 20.48 4.94 21.31
N ALA A 15 19.74 4.45 22.28
CA ALA A 15 19.24 3.10 22.27
C ALA A 15 18.54 2.87 20.92
N SER A 16 19.03 1.89 20.18
CA SER A 16 18.36 1.30 19.04
C SER A 16 16.89 1.08 19.42
N ALA A 17 15.97 1.71 18.70
CA ALA A 17 14.55 1.43 18.84
C ALA A 17 14.30 0.01 18.31
N ALA A 18 14.49 -0.97 19.19
CA ALA A 18 13.94 -2.29 19.03
C ALA A 18 12.43 -2.13 18.95
N ALA A 19 11.81 -2.72 17.92
CA ALA A 19 10.37 -2.88 17.85
C ALA A 19 9.89 -3.47 19.18
N ILE A 20 9.00 -2.77 19.87
CA ILE A 20 8.37 -3.29 21.09
C ILE A 20 7.41 -4.39 20.63
N ARG A 21 7.89 -5.64 20.66
CA ARG A 21 7.04 -6.83 20.71
C ARG A 21 6.55 -6.95 22.15
N ASP A 22 5.35 -6.44 22.41
CA ASP A 22 4.35 -7.00 23.34
C ASP A 22 3.33 -5.92 23.72
N PRO A 23 2.13 -5.88 23.12
CA PRO A 23 1.03 -5.14 23.70
C PRO A 23 0.51 -5.92 24.91
N GLN A 24 0.56 -5.30 26.09
CA GLN A 24 -0.12 -5.83 27.27
C GLN A 24 -1.63 -5.92 26.97
N GLN A 25 -2.20 -7.13 27.04
CA GLN A 25 -3.63 -7.38 26.96
C GLN A 25 -4.37 -6.72 28.13
N PRO A 26 -5.40 -5.88 27.89
CA PRO A 26 -6.42 -5.64 28.88
C PRO A 26 -7.44 -6.77 28.87
N LEU A 27 -7.84 -7.22 30.07
CA LEU A 27 -8.85 -8.26 30.31
C LEU A 27 -10.20 -7.95 29.64
N SER A 28 -10.81 -8.99 29.06
CA SER A 28 -12.20 -9.02 28.61
C SER A 28 -13.18 -8.48 29.64
N GLN A 29 -14.14 -7.66 29.16
CA GLN A 29 -15.50 -7.66 29.69
C GLN A 29 -16.48 -7.80 28.52
N ASP A 30 -17.26 -8.88 28.59
CA ASP A 30 -18.39 -9.17 27.71
C ASP A 30 -19.49 -8.11 27.81
N GLY A 31 -20.13 -7.81 26.67
CA GLY A 31 -21.51 -7.35 26.65
C GLY A 31 -21.82 -6.18 25.73
N LEU A 32 -22.42 -6.53 24.58
CA LEU A 32 -23.38 -5.74 23.79
C LEU A 32 -22.83 -4.63 22.87
N ASN A 33 -22.98 -4.91 21.58
CA ASN A 33 -22.85 -4.05 20.41
C ASN A 33 -21.45 -3.46 20.18
N PRO A 34 -20.66 -4.01 19.22
CA PRO A 34 -19.46 -3.33 18.79
C PRO A 34 -19.90 -2.07 18.01
N ALA A 35 -19.93 -0.94 18.70
CA ALA A 35 -19.65 0.32 18.03
C ALA A 35 -18.23 0.17 17.45
N LEU A 36 -18.15 0.18 16.13
CA LEU A 36 -16.94 -0.12 15.35
C LEU A 36 -15.87 0.98 15.42
N ASP A 37 -16.01 1.96 16.30
CA ASP A 37 -15.03 3.05 16.47
C ASP A 37 -13.68 2.55 17.04
N HIS A 38 -13.58 1.27 17.43
CA HIS A 38 -12.43 0.68 18.12
C HIS A 38 -11.96 -0.66 17.51
N VAL A 39 -12.20 -0.91 16.21
CA VAL A 39 -11.55 -2.05 15.54
C VAL A 39 -10.05 -1.76 15.39
N ASP A 40 -9.33 -2.12 16.46
CA ASP A 40 -7.89 -2.22 16.67
C ASP A 40 -6.95 -1.47 15.72
N GLN A 41 -6.78 -0.18 16.02
CA GLN A 41 -5.50 0.52 15.83
C GLN A 41 -4.33 -0.19 16.59
N ALA A 42 -4.62 -1.21 17.40
CA ALA A 42 -3.68 -2.09 18.07
C ALA A 42 -3.11 -3.21 17.17
N GLY A 43 -3.72 -3.46 16.00
CA GLY A 43 -3.25 -4.48 15.05
C GLY A 43 -2.12 -4.03 14.12
N PHE A 44 -1.93 -2.71 13.96
CA PHE A 44 -0.93 -2.12 13.07
C PHE A 44 0.34 -1.73 13.83
N VAL A 45 1.50 -1.83 13.17
CA VAL A 45 2.75 -1.37 13.78
C VAL A 45 2.71 0.14 13.92
N ARG A 46 2.89 0.61 15.16
CA ARG A 46 3.02 2.05 15.45
C ARG A 46 4.45 2.52 15.20
N PHE A 47 4.58 3.56 14.39
CA PHE A 47 5.84 4.24 14.16
C PHE A 47 6.05 5.32 15.23
N PRO A 48 7.26 5.48 15.79
CA PRO A 48 7.52 6.50 16.81
C PRO A 48 7.12 7.92 16.40
N ILE A 49 7.22 8.24 15.10
CA ILE A 49 6.89 9.56 14.56
C ILE A 49 5.38 9.88 14.61
N GLU A 50 4.51 8.89 14.71
CA GLU A 50 3.06 9.09 14.81
C GLU A 50 2.64 9.60 16.18
N ALA A 51 3.36 9.22 17.23
CA ALA A 51 3.12 9.69 18.59
C ALA A 51 3.72 11.08 18.87
N MET A 52 4.49 11.63 17.93
CA MET A 52 5.09 12.96 18.08
C MET A 52 4.04 14.05 17.85
N SER A 53 4.08 15.10 18.67
CA SER A 53 3.38 16.35 18.35
C SER A 53 3.99 16.98 17.10
N ASP A 54 3.26 17.88 16.42
CA ASP A 54 3.75 18.50 15.19
C ASP A 54 5.08 19.24 15.35
N THR A 55 5.26 19.95 16.46
CA THR A 55 6.52 20.63 16.77
C THR A 55 7.66 19.62 16.94
N MET A 56 7.40 18.52 17.64
CA MET A 56 8.41 17.47 17.85
C MET A 56 8.73 16.76 16.54
N PHE A 57 7.74 16.50 15.71
CA PHE A 57 7.93 15.91 14.38
C PHE A 57 8.78 16.81 13.49
N ARG A 58 8.52 18.13 13.45
CA ARG A 58 9.33 19.08 12.67
C ARG A 58 10.79 19.11 13.13
N LEU A 59 11.01 19.13 14.46
CA LEU A 59 12.37 19.04 15.02
C LEU A 59 13.05 17.72 14.65
N HIS A 60 12.34 16.60 14.78
CA HIS A 60 12.83 15.28 14.40
C HIS A 60 13.12 15.20 12.89
N HIS A 61 12.26 15.77 12.04
CA HIS A 61 12.46 15.85 10.60
C HIS A 61 13.79 16.54 10.28
N HIS A 62 14.02 17.74 10.81
CA HIS A 62 15.27 18.47 10.56
C HIS A 62 16.50 17.73 11.09
N ALA A 63 16.42 17.19 12.32
CA ALA A 63 17.54 16.47 12.93
C ALA A 63 17.89 15.17 12.19
N ALA A 64 16.89 14.34 11.88
CA ALA A 64 17.09 13.08 11.17
C ALA A 64 17.57 13.30 9.74
N ARG A 65 17.03 14.31 9.03
CA ARG A 65 17.49 14.68 7.69
C ARG A 65 18.94 15.14 7.70
N ALA A 66 19.32 16.01 8.64
CA ALA A 66 20.70 16.47 8.78
C ALA A 66 21.69 15.33 9.12
N PHE A 67 21.26 14.35 9.91
CA PHE A 67 22.08 13.21 10.30
C PHE A 67 22.24 12.16 9.19
N LEU A 68 21.17 11.82 8.48
CA LEU A 68 21.14 10.76 7.47
C LEU A 68 21.56 11.23 6.07
N GLY A 69 21.38 12.52 5.78
CA GLY A 69 21.41 13.05 4.42
C GLY A 69 20.11 12.79 3.67
N ASP A 70 19.85 13.61 2.65
CA ASP A 70 18.56 13.64 1.95
C ASP A 70 18.15 12.29 1.34
N GLN A 71 19.07 11.59 0.66
CA GLN A 71 18.77 10.31 0.02
C GLN A 71 18.36 9.22 1.03
N SER A 72 19.16 9.04 2.09
CA SER A 72 18.86 8.05 3.14
C SER A 72 17.60 8.41 3.92
N TYR A 73 17.35 9.71 4.12
CA TYR A 73 16.14 10.19 4.77
C TYR A 73 14.88 9.88 3.94
N VAL A 74 14.93 10.11 2.63
CA VAL A 74 13.85 9.74 1.70
C VAL A 74 13.55 8.25 1.78
N VAL A 75 14.57 7.40 1.62
CA VAL A 75 14.40 5.93 1.66
C VAL A 75 13.79 5.47 2.99
N LEU A 76 14.20 6.08 4.11
CA LEU A 76 13.61 5.79 5.41
C LEU A 76 12.09 6.09 5.42
N ARG A 77 11.69 7.27 4.91
CA ARG A 77 10.27 7.68 4.91
C ARG A 77 9.43 6.88 3.94
N GLU A 78 9.94 6.61 2.74
CA GLU A 78 9.30 5.72 1.76
C GLU A 78 9.08 4.32 2.35
N GLY A 79 10.09 3.78 3.05
CA GLY A 79 9.99 2.48 3.71
C GLY A 79 8.94 2.44 4.82
N GLU A 80 8.82 3.48 5.64
CA GLU A 80 7.78 3.60 6.67
C GLU A 80 6.37 3.68 6.05
N ILE A 81 6.19 4.49 5.01
CA ILE A 81 4.93 4.63 4.27
C ILE A 81 4.55 3.31 3.62
N TRP A 82 5.48 2.69 2.89
CA TRP A 82 5.27 1.40 2.22
C TRP A 82 4.87 0.33 3.23
N LYS A 83 5.59 0.22 4.34
CA LYS A 83 5.27 -0.75 5.39
C LYS A 83 3.85 -0.56 5.92
N ARG A 84 3.43 0.68 6.19
CA ARG A 84 2.05 0.96 6.64
C ARG A 84 1.02 0.55 5.59
N ARG A 85 1.23 0.92 4.33
CA ARG A 85 0.33 0.54 3.22
C ARG A 85 0.20 -0.98 3.11
N SER A 86 1.32 -1.70 3.14
CA SER A 86 1.33 -3.16 3.07
C SER A 86 0.58 -3.79 4.24
N GLU A 87 0.76 -3.30 5.47
CA GLU A 87 0.00 -3.81 6.63
C GLU A 87 -1.51 -3.60 6.46
N ILE A 88 -1.94 -2.45 5.93
CA ILE A 88 -3.35 -2.19 5.64
C ILE A 88 -3.86 -3.18 4.59
N TRP A 89 -3.16 -3.32 3.47
CA TRP A 89 -3.53 -4.24 2.40
C TRP A 89 -3.67 -5.69 2.88
N GLU A 90 -2.67 -6.19 3.62
CA GLU A 90 -2.68 -7.53 4.19
C GLU A 90 -3.86 -7.72 5.15
N TYR A 91 -4.20 -6.70 5.95
CA TYR A 91 -5.35 -6.75 6.83
C TYR A 91 -6.66 -6.85 6.03
N LEU A 92 -6.86 -6.00 5.02
CA LEU A 92 -8.07 -6.01 4.20
C LEU A 92 -8.26 -7.35 3.49
N GLU A 93 -7.18 -7.89 2.90
CA GLU A 93 -7.19 -9.19 2.24
C GLU A 93 -7.52 -10.32 3.23
N LYS A 94 -6.80 -10.40 4.36
CA LYS A 94 -7.01 -11.42 5.39
C LYS A 94 -8.44 -11.44 5.93
N HIS A 95 -9.08 -10.28 6.00
CA HIS A 95 -10.42 -10.13 6.54
C HIS A 95 -11.54 -10.11 5.47
N ASN A 96 -11.19 -10.33 4.19
CA ASN A 96 -12.11 -10.27 3.04
C ASN A 96 -12.92 -8.96 3.03
N LEU A 97 -12.24 -7.84 3.25
CA LEU A 97 -12.84 -6.51 3.29
C LEU A 97 -12.56 -5.77 1.98
N ASP A 98 -13.61 -5.25 1.38
CA ASP A 98 -13.56 -4.34 0.25
C ASP A 98 -13.78 -2.90 0.75
N CYS A 99 -12.73 -2.08 0.67
CA CYS A 99 -12.70 -0.70 1.15
C CYS A 99 -12.48 0.28 -0.01
N GLN A 100 -13.33 0.23 -1.04
CA GLN A 100 -13.20 1.05 -2.25
C GLN A 100 -12.96 2.55 -1.96
N GLU A 101 -13.64 3.16 -0.98
CA GLU A 101 -13.44 4.58 -0.64
C GLU A 101 -12.01 4.88 -0.16
N TRP A 102 -11.40 3.98 0.62
CA TRP A 102 -10.00 4.12 1.03
C TRP A 102 -9.05 3.86 -0.14
N LEU A 103 -9.36 2.89 -1.00
CA LEU A 103 -8.57 2.63 -2.20
C LEU A 103 -8.57 3.82 -3.15
N ASP A 104 -9.72 4.44 -3.36
CA ASP A 104 -9.89 5.62 -4.20
C ASP A 104 -9.11 6.81 -3.62
N ALA A 105 -9.17 7.01 -2.30
CA ALA A 105 -8.43 8.06 -1.60
C ALA A 105 -6.90 7.83 -1.63
N GLU A 106 -6.45 6.58 -1.45
CA GLU A 106 -5.02 6.23 -1.47
C GLU A 106 -4.43 6.28 -2.88
N MET A 107 -5.25 6.04 -3.89
CA MET A 107 -4.90 6.25 -5.29
C MET A 107 -5.03 7.72 -5.70
N GLU A 108 -5.70 8.56 -4.92
CA GLU A 108 -5.93 9.98 -5.23
C GLU A 108 -4.67 10.87 -5.34
N PRO A 109 -3.61 10.70 -4.54
CA PRO A 109 -2.34 11.39 -4.75
C PRO A 109 -1.71 11.07 -6.13
N SER A 110 -1.91 9.85 -6.65
CA SER A 110 -1.56 9.48 -8.02
C SER A 110 -2.54 10.05 -9.07
N HIS A 111 -3.71 10.49 -8.62
CA HIS A 111 -4.78 11.14 -9.40
C HIS A 111 -4.66 12.67 -9.50
N LYS A 112 -3.48 13.27 -9.26
CA LYS A 112 -3.11 14.45 -10.09
C LYS A 112 -3.18 14.13 -11.58
N SER A 113 -3.20 12.84 -11.92
CA SER A 113 -3.59 12.26 -13.20
C SER A 113 -5.07 11.85 -13.31
N GLY A 114 -6.05 12.55 -12.70
CA GLY A 114 -7.51 12.26 -12.76
C GLY A 114 -8.16 12.20 -14.16
N ARG A 115 -7.33 12.11 -15.20
CA ARG A 115 -7.63 11.82 -16.60
C ARG A 115 -6.97 10.51 -17.03
N LYS A 116 -6.89 9.50 -16.16
CA LYS A 116 -6.28 8.20 -16.46
C LYS A 116 -7.12 7.06 -15.91
N ILE A 117 -7.17 5.95 -16.64
CA ILE A 117 -7.72 4.68 -16.17
C ILE A 117 -6.59 3.67 -16.11
N PHE A 118 -6.43 3.06 -14.93
CA PHE A 118 -5.44 2.02 -14.67
C PHE A 118 -6.16 0.68 -14.68
N MET A 119 -5.90 -0.14 -15.69
CA MET A 119 -6.47 -1.47 -15.76
C MET A 119 -5.62 -2.46 -14.93
N PRO A 120 -6.24 -3.49 -14.33
CA PRO A 120 -5.49 -4.51 -13.55
C PRO A 120 -4.40 -5.24 -14.34
N SER A 121 -4.53 -5.35 -15.67
CA SER A 121 -3.50 -5.82 -16.62
C SER A 121 -2.25 -4.96 -16.73
N GLY A 122 -2.22 -3.81 -16.05
CA GLY A 122 -1.14 -2.83 -16.16
C GLY A 122 -1.23 -1.96 -17.42
N ARG A 123 -2.32 -2.05 -18.19
CA ARG A 123 -2.60 -1.12 -19.28
C ARG A 123 -3.16 0.17 -18.71
N ILE A 124 -2.64 1.31 -19.17
CA ILE A 124 -3.09 2.63 -18.72
C ILE A 124 -3.65 3.40 -19.92
N PHE A 125 -4.82 3.99 -19.75
CA PHE A 125 -5.49 4.77 -20.78
C PHE A 125 -5.62 6.22 -20.37
N ASP A 126 -5.40 7.12 -21.33
CA ASP A 126 -5.80 8.51 -21.21
C ASP A 126 -7.33 8.61 -21.28
N ILE A 127 -7.91 9.42 -20.40
CA ILE A 127 -9.36 9.73 -20.40
C ILE A 127 -9.60 11.23 -20.28
N ASP A 128 -8.69 12.04 -20.80
CA ASP A 128 -8.90 13.49 -20.91
C ASP A 128 -10.12 13.78 -21.81
N PRO A 129 -11.23 14.36 -21.28
CA PRO A 129 -12.44 14.61 -22.08
C PRO A 129 -12.20 15.58 -23.25
N ARG A 130 -11.08 16.31 -23.26
CA ARG A 130 -10.67 17.17 -24.38
C ARG A 130 -10.16 16.38 -25.59
N ARG A 131 -9.75 15.12 -25.40
CA ARG A 131 -9.08 14.27 -26.39
C ARG A 131 -9.78 12.93 -26.58
N VAL A 132 -10.51 12.47 -25.57
CA VAL A 132 -11.17 11.17 -25.53
C VAL A 132 -12.68 11.39 -25.43
N PRO A 133 -13.48 10.86 -26.37
CA PRO A 133 -14.94 10.94 -26.32
C PRO A 133 -15.52 10.32 -25.03
N GLU A 134 -16.57 10.93 -24.46
CA GLU A 134 -17.17 10.50 -23.19
C GLU A 134 -17.68 9.05 -23.23
N ASP A 135 -18.20 8.59 -24.36
CA ASP A 135 -18.62 7.20 -24.58
C ASP A 135 -17.44 6.22 -24.50
N VAL A 136 -16.27 6.62 -25.01
CA VAL A 136 -15.03 5.84 -24.88
C VAL A 136 -14.54 5.82 -23.44
N ILE A 137 -14.61 6.95 -22.73
CA ILE A 137 -14.23 7.03 -21.31
C ILE A 137 -15.09 6.07 -20.48
N ALA A 138 -16.42 6.15 -20.63
CA ALA A 138 -17.35 5.26 -19.92
C ALA A 138 -17.15 3.78 -20.28
N ALA A 139 -16.87 3.48 -21.55
CA ALA A 139 -16.56 2.13 -21.98
C ALA A 139 -15.26 1.61 -21.36
N LEU A 140 -14.20 2.42 -21.31
CA LEU A 140 -12.92 2.04 -20.68
C LEU A 140 -13.06 1.83 -19.16
N GLN A 141 -13.91 2.62 -18.48
CA GLN A 141 -14.21 2.40 -17.06
C GLN A 141 -14.87 1.04 -16.85
N ASN A 142 -15.93 0.75 -17.61
CA ASN A 142 -16.63 -0.54 -17.54
C ASN A 142 -15.69 -1.73 -17.84
N LEU A 143 -14.81 -1.60 -18.84
CA LEU A 143 -13.81 -2.63 -19.15
C LEU A 143 -12.81 -2.83 -18.00
N SER A 144 -12.43 -1.76 -17.29
CA SER A 144 -11.54 -1.83 -16.14
C SER A 144 -12.21 -2.54 -14.96
N ASP A 145 -13.46 -2.21 -14.68
CA ASP A 145 -14.27 -2.84 -13.62
C ASP A 145 -14.48 -4.33 -13.92
N GLN A 146 -14.80 -4.66 -15.17
CA GLN A 146 -14.98 -6.04 -15.60
C GLN A 146 -13.68 -6.86 -15.43
N GLU A 147 -12.54 -6.28 -15.80
CA GLU A 147 -11.25 -6.93 -15.64
C GLU A 147 -10.86 -7.12 -14.17
N PHE A 148 -11.23 -6.17 -13.32
CA PHE A 148 -11.04 -6.27 -11.87
C PHE A 148 -11.86 -7.43 -11.29
N GLU A 149 -13.14 -7.54 -11.65
CA GLU A 149 -13.98 -8.64 -11.20
C GLU A 149 -13.50 -9.99 -11.72
N ASN A 150 -13.14 -10.10 -13.00
CA ASN A 150 -12.56 -11.33 -13.55
C ASN A 150 -11.28 -11.75 -12.81
N SER A 151 -10.38 -10.79 -12.53
CA SER A 151 -9.13 -11.03 -11.79
C SER A 151 -9.41 -11.50 -10.36
N ARG A 152 -10.44 -10.94 -9.72
CA ARG A 152 -10.89 -11.32 -8.38
C ARG A 152 -11.49 -12.71 -8.37
N GLU A 153 -12.35 -13.05 -9.33
CA GLU A 153 -12.94 -14.39 -9.48
C GLU A 153 -11.85 -15.45 -9.70
N LEU A 154 -10.89 -15.18 -10.58
CA LEU A 154 -9.79 -16.12 -10.83
C LEU A 154 -8.91 -16.33 -9.59
N ARG A 155 -8.65 -15.26 -8.82
CA ARG A 155 -7.94 -15.37 -7.53
C ARG A 155 -8.74 -16.22 -6.54
N ARG A 156 -10.06 -16.04 -6.48
CA ARG A 156 -10.97 -16.82 -5.65
C ARG A 156 -10.94 -18.31 -6.03
N GLU A 157 -11.06 -18.64 -7.32
CA GLU A 157 -11.00 -20.02 -7.81
C GLU A 157 -9.67 -20.70 -7.44
N LYS A 158 -8.55 -20.00 -7.64
CA LYS A 158 -7.22 -20.51 -7.25
C LYS A 158 -7.14 -20.80 -5.76
N PHE A 159 -7.70 -19.93 -4.93
CA PHE A 159 -7.73 -20.11 -3.48
C PHE A 159 -8.60 -21.31 -3.07
N CYS A 160 -9.82 -21.42 -3.60
CA CYS A 160 -10.71 -22.55 -3.31
C CYS A 160 -10.12 -23.90 -3.77
N ASN A 161 -9.51 -23.93 -4.97
CA ASN A 161 -8.87 -25.13 -5.49
C ASN A 161 -7.63 -25.54 -4.67
N ALA A 162 -6.89 -24.58 -4.10
CA ALA A 162 -5.79 -24.87 -3.19
C ALA A 162 -6.30 -25.47 -1.86
N THR A 163 -7.42 -24.98 -1.33
CA THR A 163 -8.02 -25.51 -0.10
C THR A 163 -8.69 -26.88 -0.28
N GLU A 164 -9.12 -27.25 -1.48
CA GLU A 164 -9.62 -28.61 -1.77
C GLU A 164 -8.52 -29.68 -1.73
N PHE A 165 -7.26 -29.31 -1.98
CA PHE A 165 -6.12 -30.23 -1.96
C PHE A 165 -5.60 -30.53 -0.54
N ASP A 166 -5.80 -29.66 0.43
CA ASP A 166 -5.41 -29.92 1.83
C ASP A 166 -6.36 -30.89 2.57
N GLY A 167 -7.47 -31.29 1.93
CA GLY A 167 -8.43 -32.25 2.47
C GLY A 167 -8.18 -33.72 2.08
N ARG A 168 -7.23 -34.00 1.18
CA ARG A 168 -6.83 -35.37 0.81
C ARG A 168 -5.32 -35.48 0.84
N ASP A 169 -4.88 -36.49 1.56
CA ASP A 169 -3.50 -36.97 1.67
C ASP A 169 -2.64 -36.23 2.69
N SER A 170 -2.95 -36.52 3.96
CA SER A 170 -1.95 -36.66 5.01
C SER A 170 -0.85 -37.65 4.57
N ASN A 171 0.19 -37.12 3.91
CA ASN A 171 1.60 -37.54 3.95
C ASN A 171 2.43 -36.69 2.95
N MET A 172 2.70 -35.43 3.28
CA MET A 172 3.72 -34.64 2.59
C MET A 172 5.11 -35.04 3.10
N SER A 173 5.77 -35.91 2.34
CA SER A 173 7.23 -35.94 2.27
C SER A 173 7.66 -34.66 1.57
N SER A 174 8.46 -33.86 2.26
CA SER A 174 9.23 -32.77 1.69
C SER A 174 10.18 -33.33 0.63
N ASP A 175 10.04 -32.89 -0.61
CA ASP A 175 11.17 -32.68 -1.51
C ASP A 175 10.78 -31.59 -2.50
N ASP A 176 11.55 -30.51 -2.42
CA ASP A 176 11.58 -29.40 -3.35
C ASP A 176 11.88 -29.92 -4.76
N ASP A 177 10.96 -29.71 -5.70
CA ASP A 177 11.30 -29.61 -7.11
C ASP A 177 10.72 -28.30 -7.65
N ALA A 178 11.58 -27.28 -7.59
CA ALA A 178 11.48 -26.05 -8.36
C ALA A 178 11.58 -26.39 -9.86
N ASN A 179 10.49 -26.89 -10.42
CA ASN A 179 10.34 -26.94 -11.86
C ASN A 179 9.69 -25.62 -12.28
N GLU A 180 10.52 -24.69 -12.75
CA GLU A 180 10.13 -23.54 -13.57
C GLU A 180 9.50 -24.05 -14.88
N GLY A 181 8.32 -24.66 -14.78
CA GLY A 181 7.40 -24.70 -15.89
C GLY A 181 7.01 -23.26 -16.16
N GLN A 182 7.33 -22.76 -17.35
CA GLN A 182 6.75 -21.56 -17.93
C GLN A 182 5.23 -21.62 -17.73
N ALA A 183 4.76 -21.06 -16.61
CA ALA A 183 3.37 -20.76 -16.40
C ALA A 183 3.05 -19.80 -17.52
N THR A 184 2.33 -20.29 -18.53
CA THR A 184 1.56 -19.40 -19.37
C THR A 184 0.76 -18.58 -18.38
N LEU A 185 1.13 -17.31 -18.23
CA LEU A 185 0.38 -16.37 -17.38
C LEU A 185 -1.06 -16.56 -17.81
N ASP A 186 -1.88 -17.08 -16.92
CA ASP A 186 -3.28 -17.30 -17.23
C ASP A 186 -3.88 -15.91 -17.43
N GLN A 187 -4.01 -15.53 -18.70
CA GLN A 187 -4.47 -14.24 -19.17
C GLN A 187 -5.99 -14.23 -19.37
N SER A 188 -6.68 -15.31 -18.97
CA SER A 188 -8.13 -15.49 -19.15
C SER A 188 -8.96 -14.38 -18.49
N TRP A 189 -8.45 -13.76 -17.43
CA TRP A 189 -9.11 -12.67 -16.72
C TRP A 189 -9.03 -11.32 -17.45
N MET A 190 -8.09 -11.14 -18.39
CA MET A 190 -7.92 -9.86 -19.09
C MET A 190 -9.04 -9.62 -20.11
N VAL A 191 -9.61 -8.43 -20.08
CA VAL A 191 -10.66 -8.07 -21.03
C VAL A 191 -10.03 -7.59 -22.34
N ARG A 192 -10.61 -8.03 -23.46
CA ARG A 192 -10.20 -7.58 -24.79
C ARG A 192 -10.66 -6.14 -25.01
N ILE A 193 -9.70 -5.26 -25.29
CA ILE A 193 -9.98 -3.85 -25.57
C ILE A 193 -10.22 -3.67 -27.08
N PRO A 194 -11.30 -2.98 -27.49
CA PRO A 194 -11.52 -2.60 -28.89
C PRO A 194 -10.33 -1.85 -29.49
N SER A 195 -10.00 -2.14 -30.75
CA SER A 195 -8.88 -1.53 -31.46
C SER A 195 -8.92 0.00 -31.47
N GLU A 196 -10.13 0.55 -31.61
CA GLU A 196 -10.43 1.98 -31.60
C GLU A 196 -10.10 2.67 -30.27
N TYR A 197 -10.01 1.93 -29.16
CA TYR A 197 -9.64 2.50 -27.86
C TYR A 197 -8.14 2.41 -27.60
N MET A 198 -7.42 1.52 -28.30
CA MET A 198 -5.97 1.33 -28.15
C MET A 198 -5.17 2.59 -28.48
N GLN A 199 -5.71 3.50 -29.30
CA GLN A 199 -5.07 4.79 -29.60
C GLN A 199 -4.96 5.71 -28.38
N TYR A 200 -5.75 5.47 -27.32
CA TYR A 200 -5.69 6.22 -26.05
C TYR A 200 -4.83 5.52 -25.00
N GLN A 201 -4.25 4.35 -25.33
CA GLN A 201 -3.34 3.67 -24.43
C GLN A 201 -2.03 4.46 -24.33
N ILE A 202 -1.59 4.66 -23.10
CA ILE A 202 -0.33 5.33 -22.80
C ILE A 202 0.81 4.35 -23.04
N SER A 203 1.82 4.83 -23.77
CA SER A 203 2.97 4.01 -24.10
C SER A 203 3.79 3.69 -22.84
N LYS A 204 4.53 2.58 -22.87
CA LYS A 204 5.41 2.21 -21.75
C LYS A 204 6.41 3.31 -21.38
N VAL A 205 6.94 4.02 -22.37
CA VAL A 205 7.89 5.12 -22.13
C VAL A 205 7.22 6.28 -21.38
N GLU A 206 6.00 6.63 -21.77
CA GLU A 206 5.22 7.66 -21.07
C GLU A 206 4.85 7.20 -19.65
N MET A 207 4.47 5.93 -19.47
CA MET A 207 4.23 5.37 -18.13
C MET A 207 5.48 5.45 -17.25
N ASP A 208 6.63 5.02 -17.74
CA ASP A 208 7.89 5.06 -16.98
C ASP A 208 8.28 6.51 -16.59
N ASN A 209 8.01 7.47 -17.46
CA ASN A 209 8.24 8.89 -17.15
C ASN A 209 7.23 9.41 -16.12
N MET A 210 5.95 9.06 -16.22
CA MET A 210 4.94 9.42 -15.23
C MET A 210 5.31 8.89 -13.83
N TRP A 211 5.73 7.62 -13.73
CA TRP A 211 6.14 7.05 -12.45
C TRP A 211 7.37 7.72 -11.87
N LYS A 212 8.34 8.11 -12.71
CA LYS A 212 9.51 8.89 -12.27
C LYS A 212 9.14 10.29 -11.81
N GLU A 213 8.23 10.96 -12.53
CA GLU A 213 7.76 12.30 -12.14
C GLU A 213 7.04 12.26 -10.79
N GLN A 214 6.20 11.24 -10.56
CA GLN A 214 5.54 11.02 -9.27
C GLN A 214 6.57 10.73 -8.17
N ASP A 215 7.53 9.84 -8.42
CA ASP A 215 8.60 9.51 -7.48
C ASP A 215 9.42 10.76 -7.09
N GLU A 216 9.76 11.61 -8.05
CA GLU A 216 10.46 12.88 -7.79
C GLU A 216 9.58 13.93 -7.09
N GLU A 217 8.26 13.90 -7.29
CA GLU A 217 7.34 14.75 -6.54
C GLU A 217 7.23 14.28 -5.09
N ASP A 218 7.00 13.00 -4.86
CA ASP A 218 6.89 12.40 -3.52
C ASP A 218 8.18 12.66 -2.71
N LYS A 219 9.36 12.52 -3.32
CA LYS A 219 10.65 12.89 -2.71
C LYS A 219 10.69 14.34 -2.24
N LYS A 220 10.21 15.29 -3.04
CA LYS A 220 10.19 16.71 -2.66
C LYS A 220 9.27 16.94 -1.47
N VAL A 221 8.10 16.32 -1.46
CA VAL A 221 7.12 16.46 -0.37
C VAL A 221 7.65 15.81 0.92
N ILE A 222 8.35 14.68 0.82
CA ILE A 222 9.05 14.05 1.95
C ILE A 222 10.14 14.96 2.50
N LEU A 223 10.97 15.55 1.63
CA LEU A 223 12.05 16.45 2.03
C LEU A 223 11.56 17.77 2.61
N ALA A 224 10.34 18.20 2.25
CA ALA A 224 9.65 19.32 2.87
C ALA A 224 9.06 18.98 4.26
N GLY A 225 9.02 17.69 4.61
CA GLY A 225 8.40 17.20 5.85
C GLY A 225 6.87 17.19 5.79
N GLU A 226 6.31 17.21 4.59
CA GLU A 226 4.87 17.24 4.35
C GLU A 226 4.29 15.83 4.12
N LEU A 227 5.12 14.89 3.66
CA LEU A 227 4.76 13.48 3.47
C LEU A 227 5.57 12.57 4.40
N SER A 228 4.86 11.73 5.15
CA SER A 228 5.39 10.74 6.08
C SER A 228 4.31 9.69 6.37
N VAL A 229 4.65 8.67 7.16
CA VAL A 229 3.66 7.67 7.60
C VAL A 229 2.48 8.28 8.39
N ARG A 230 2.66 9.48 8.98
CA ARG A 230 1.58 10.22 9.68
C ARG A 230 0.47 10.68 8.73
N ASN A 231 0.76 10.73 7.44
CA ASN A 231 -0.14 11.18 6.38
C ASN A 231 -0.84 10.00 5.68
N VAL A 232 -0.49 8.75 6.01
CA VAL A 232 -1.17 7.58 5.43
C VAL A 232 -2.50 7.40 6.15
N GLU A 233 -3.59 7.60 5.43
CA GLU A 233 -4.93 7.44 5.97
C GLU A 233 -5.21 5.96 6.29
N MET A 234 -5.88 5.70 7.40
CA MET A 234 -6.34 4.35 7.74
C MET A 234 -7.73 4.14 7.13
N PRO A 235 -8.04 2.95 6.59
CA PRO A 235 -9.39 2.67 6.09
C PRO A 235 -10.41 2.74 7.22
N ASP A 236 -11.52 3.42 6.97
CA ASP A 236 -12.70 3.33 7.83
C ASP A 236 -13.37 1.96 7.63
N LEU A 237 -13.01 1.01 8.48
CA LEU A 237 -13.49 -0.37 8.42
C LEU A 237 -15.02 -0.49 8.52
N SER A 238 -15.71 0.51 9.07
CA SER A 238 -17.17 0.54 9.14
C SER A 238 -17.84 0.75 7.78
N LYS A 239 -17.12 1.38 6.84
CA LYS A 239 -17.56 1.60 5.47
C LYS A 239 -17.16 0.48 4.52
N CYS A 240 -16.23 -0.37 4.95
CA CYS A 240 -15.79 -1.51 4.17
C CYS A 240 -16.86 -2.59 4.09
N LYS A 241 -17.02 -3.17 2.90
CA LYS A 241 -17.98 -4.24 2.66
C LYS A 241 -17.28 -5.58 2.84
N LYS A 242 -17.87 -6.47 3.64
CA LYS A 242 -17.41 -7.85 3.65
C LYS A 242 -17.76 -8.47 2.30
N VAL A 243 -16.72 -8.92 1.60
CA VAL A 243 -16.88 -9.76 0.42
C VAL A 243 -17.47 -11.09 0.93
N ARG A 244 -18.79 -11.26 0.78
CA ARG A 244 -19.42 -12.53 1.15
C ARG A 244 -18.95 -13.59 0.15
N ASP A 245 -18.49 -14.72 0.68
CA ASP A 245 -18.45 -15.95 -0.09
C ASP A 245 -19.90 -16.26 -0.53
N MET A 246 -20.20 -16.03 -1.81
CA MET A 246 -21.39 -16.56 -2.48
C MET A 246 -21.04 -17.84 -3.20
#